data_AF-A0A968RV20-F1
#
_entry.id   AF-A0A968RV20-F1
#
_cell.length_a   1.000
_cell.length_b   1.000
_cell.length_c   1.000
_cell.angle_alpha   90.00
_cell.angle_beta   90.00
_cell.angle_gamma   90.00
#
_symmetry.space_group_name_H-M   'P 1'
#
loop_
_entity.id
_entity.type
_entity.pdbx_description
1 polymer ?
#
loop_
_entity_poly.entity_id
_entity_poly.type
_entity_poly.pdbx_seq_one_letter_code
_entity_poly.pdbx_strand_id
1 'polypeptide(L)'
;MTLLLLLCFCFTYPHDVKVSLCNMVYDEKDKSLLIDFRIFTDDLQDAIRKPLLNNPLDKQFDADVIQYLETHFQLLVNQKPVKWYFFSGKLTKKCLK
;
A
#
# COMPACT_ATOMS: atom_id res chain seq x y z
N MET A 1 -29.97 -19.04 -11.83
CA MET A 1 -29.20 -18.03 -12.60
C MET A 1 -29.00 -16.71 -11.85
N THR A 2 -29.94 -16.28 -11.01
CA THR A 2 -29.83 -15.04 -10.20
C THR A 2 -28.74 -15.06 -9.12
N LEU A 3 -28.47 -16.20 -8.47
CA LEU A 3 -27.44 -16.32 -7.43
C LEU A 3 -26.00 -16.20 -7.98
N LEU A 4 -25.76 -16.68 -9.20
CA LEU A 4 -24.45 -16.62 -9.87
C LEU A 4 -24.09 -15.18 -10.25
N LEU A 5 -25.08 -14.39 -10.70
CA LEU A 5 -24.89 -12.96 -11.00
C LEU A 5 -24.58 -12.15 -9.74
N LEU A 6 -25.21 -12.46 -8.61
CA LEU A 6 -24.98 -11.76 -7.34
C LEU A 6 -23.54 -11.97 -6.83
N LEU A 7 -22.99 -13.17 -7.00
CA LEU A 7 -21.61 -13.50 -6.60
C LEU A 7 -20.55 -12.78 -7.44
N CYS A 8 -20.87 -12.40 -8.68
CA CYS A 8 -19.94 -11.66 -9.55
C CYS A 8 -19.77 -10.18 -9.13
N PHE A 9 -20.70 -9.61 -8.35
CA PHE A 9 -20.61 -8.21 -7.90
C PHE A 9 -19.82 -8.02 -6.60
N CYS A 10 -19.43 -9.09 -5.91
CA CYS A 10 -18.73 -8.97 -4.62
C CYS A 10 -17.26 -8.50 -4.73
N PHE A 11 -16.70 -8.43 -5.94
CA PHE A 11 -15.26 -8.22 -6.14
C PHE A 11 -14.87 -6.84 -6.71
N THR A 12 -15.76 -5.87 -6.73
CA THR A 12 -15.52 -4.59 -7.43
C THR A 12 -15.40 -3.39 -6.49
N TYR A 13 -14.80 -3.54 -5.31
CA TYR A 13 -14.35 -2.35 -4.57
C TYR A 13 -12.99 -1.92 -5.12
N PRO A 14 -12.90 -0.77 -5.82
CA PRO A 14 -11.62 -0.26 -6.24
C PRO A 14 -10.80 0.08 -5.00
N HIS A 15 -9.60 -0.47 -4.89
CA HIS A 15 -8.65 -0.05 -3.87
C HIS A 15 -8.27 1.41 -4.12
N ASP A 16 -8.26 2.22 -3.05
CA ASP A 16 -7.98 3.66 -3.13
C ASP A 16 -6.59 3.98 -3.71
N VAL A 17 -5.66 3.03 -3.61
CA VAL A 17 -4.28 3.18 -4.06
C VAL A 17 -3.97 2.18 -5.16
N LYS A 18 -3.49 2.69 -6.30
CA LYS A 18 -3.03 1.85 -7.41
C LYS A 18 -1.54 1.55 -7.29
N VAL A 19 -1.20 0.27 -7.47
CA VAL A 19 0.17 -0.21 -7.52
C VAL A 19 0.55 -0.47 -8.98
N SER A 20 1.65 0.14 -9.43
CA SER A 20 2.18 -0.04 -10.79
C SER A 20 3.11 -1.25 -10.91
N LEU A 21 3.85 -1.56 -9.85
CA LEU A 21 4.79 -2.67 -9.79
C LEU A 21 4.77 -3.26 -8.37
N CYS A 22 4.74 -4.59 -8.30
CA CYS A 22 5.02 -5.34 -7.10
C CYS A 22 6.16 -6.31 -7.44
N ASN A 23 7.29 -6.17 -6.75
CA ASN A 23 8.41 -7.09 -6.86
C ASN A 23 8.62 -7.77 -5.51
N MET A 24 8.93 -9.07 -5.52
CA MET A 24 9.16 -9.84 -4.31
C MET A 24 10.48 -10.60 -4.46
N VAL A 25 11.38 -10.42 -3.50
CA VAL A 25 12.70 -11.03 -3.51
C VAL A 25 12.91 -11.76 -2.20
N TYR A 26 13.21 -13.05 -2.28
CA TYR A 26 13.60 -13.84 -1.11
C TYR A 26 15.12 -13.89 -1.01
N ASP A 27 15.65 -13.50 0.15
CA ASP A 27 17.06 -13.66 0.50
C ASP A 27 17.20 -14.93 1.35
N GLU A 28 17.82 -15.96 0.79
CA GLU A 28 18.05 -17.23 1.49
C GLU A 28 19.03 -17.09 2.66
N LYS A 29 20.02 -16.20 2.55
CA LYS A 29 21.08 -16.02 3.54
C LYS A 29 20.51 -15.39 4.80
N ASP A 30 19.73 -14.32 4.62
CA ASP A 30 19.12 -13.57 5.72
C ASP A 30 17.71 -14.09 6.07
N LYS A 31 17.22 -15.12 5.34
CA LYS A 31 15.87 -15.70 5.44
C LYS A 31 14.79 -14.62 5.45
N SER A 32 14.94 -13.62 4.59
CA SER A 32 14.09 -12.44 4.55
C SER A 32 13.33 -12.36 3.23
N LEU A 33 12.12 -11.80 3.27
CA LEU A 33 11.32 -11.52 2.09
C LEU A 33 11.22 -9.99 1.95
N LEU A 34 11.81 -9.47 0.88
CA LEU A 34 11.67 -8.08 0.48
C LEU A 34 10.48 -7.95 -0.47
N ILE A 35 9.62 -6.96 -0.23
CA ILE A 35 8.50 -6.64 -1.10
C ILE A 35 8.62 -5.16 -1.49
N ASP A 36 8.84 -4.90 -2.77
CA ASP A 36 8.94 -3.56 -3.32
C ASP A 36 7.65 -3.19 -4.06
N PHE A 37 7.00 -2.11 -3.62
CA PHE A 37 5.85 -1.54 -4.30
C PHE A 37 6.21 -0.22 -4.97
N ARG A 38 5.85 -0.07 -6.25
CA ARG A 38 5.81 1.24 -6.91
C ARG A 38 4.37 1.73 -6.96
N ILE A 39 4.08 2.76 -6.18
CA ILE A 39 2.74 3.31 -5.99
C ILE A 39 2.63 4.67 -6.68
N PHE A 40 1.48 4.97 -7.27
CA PHE A 40 1.21 6.31 -7.80
C PHE A 40 1.04 7.28 -6.65
N THR A 41 1.89 8.31 -6.60
CA THR A 41 1.93 9.25 -5.47
C THR A 41 0.65 10.06 -5.34
N ASP A 42 -0.01 10.40 -6.44
CA ASP A 42 -1.27 11.16 -6.43
C ASP A 42 -2.40 10.35 -5.77
N ASP A 43 -2.60 9.10 -6.19
CA ASP A 43 -3.59 8.18 -5.59
C ASP A 43 -3.29 7.95 -4.10
N LEU A 44 -2.01 7.78 -3.72
CA LEU A 44 -1.60 7.62 -2.33
C LEU A 44 -1.85 8.89 -1.51
N GLN A 45 -1.54 10.06 -2.05
CA GLN A 45 -1.84 11.34 -1.42
C GLN A 45 -3.34 11.50 -1.21
N ASP A 46 -4.16 11.18 -2.22
CA ASP A 46 -5.61 11.28 -2.12
C ASP A 46 -6.18 10.30 -1.10
N ALA A 47 -5.68 9.06 -1.07
CA ALA A 47 -6.06 8.05 -0.09
C ALA A 47 -5.71 8.48 1.35
N ILE A 48 -4.57 9.13 1.55
CA ILE A 48 -4.14 9.68 2.85
C ILE A 48 -4.91 10.96 3.20
N ARG A 49 -5.26 11.81 2.22
CA ARG A 49 -5.99 13.08 2.41
C ARG A 49 -7.46 12.89 2.72
N LYS A 50 -8.13 11.90 2.11
CA LYS A 50 -9.56 11.59 2.34
C LYS A 50 -9.92 11.56 3.84
N PRO A 51 -9.13 10.90 4.73
CA PRO A 51 -9.37 10.94 6.16
C PRO A 51 -8.83 12.19 6.89
N LEU A 52 -7.92 12.96 6.28
CA LEU A 52 -7.15 14.06 6.92
C LEU A 52 -7.53 15.48 6.44
N LEU A 53 -8.77 15.71 5.97
CA LEU A 53 -9.29 16.95 5.35
C LEU A 53 -8.98 18.30 6.05
N ASN A 54 -8.29 18.33 7.19
CA ASN A 54 -7.97 19.53 7.95
C ASN A 54 -6.46 19.84 8.13
N ASN A 55 -5.51 19.04 7.60
CA ASN A 55 -4.07 19.32 7.77
C ASN A 55 -3.25 19.26 6.47
N PRO A 56 -2.44 20.28 6.14
CA PRO A 56 -1.54 20.25 5.00
C PRO A 56 -0.38 19.27 5.22
N LEU A 57 -0.24 18.31 4.29
CA LEU A 57 0.71 17.17 4.29
C LEU A 57 2.20 17.55 4.12
N ASP A 58 2.60 18.79 4.37
CA ASP A 58 3.89 19.29 3.89
C ASP A 58 5.08 18.97 4.80
N LYS A 59 4.86 18.45 6.02
CA LYS A 59 5.94 18.16 6.97
C LYS A 59 6.02 16.71 7.47
N GLN A 60 4.98 15.91 7.32
CA GLN A 60 4.89 14.56 7.91
C GLN A 60 4.54 13.44 6.92
N PHE A 61 4.61 13.71 5.62
CA PHE A 61 4.21 12.77 4.56
C PHE A 61 4.73 11.33 4.76
N ASP A 62 6.00 11.15 5.16
CA ASP A 62 6.58 9.82 5.40
C ASP A 62 5.90 9.08 6.56
N ALA A 63 5.57 9.78 7.65
CA ALA A 63 4.86 9.20 8.80
C ALA A 63 3.41 8.87 8.44
N ASP A 64 2.75 9.74 7.69
CA ASP A 64 1.37 9.52 7.22
C ASP A 64 1.28 8.32 6.28
N VAL A 65 2.29 8.13 5.42
CA VAL A 65 2.41 6.96 4.54
C VAL A 65 2.61 5.69 5.37
N ILE A 66 3.49 5.70 6.37
CA ILE A 66 3.70 4.54 7.25
C ILE A 66 2.41 4.17 7.98
N GLN A 67 1.73 5.15 8.58
CA GLN A 67 0.45 4.93 9.27
C GLN A 67 -0.63 4.37 8.32
N TYR A 68 -0.71 4.90 7.09
CA TYR A 68 -1.62 4.39 6.07
C TYR A 68 -1.34 2.91 5.76
N LEU A 69 -0.07 2.56 5.54
CA LEU A 69 0.34 1.18 5.26
C LEU A 69 0.09 0.26 6.46
N GLU A 70 0.40 0.68 7.69
CA GLU A 70 0.11 -0.11 8.89
C GLU A 70 -1.38 -0.44 9.04
N THR A 71 -2.25 0.48 8.62
CA THR A 71 -3.70 0.31 8.70
C THR A 71 -4.26 -0.58 7.58
N HIS A 72 -3.72 -0.45 6.35
CA HIS A 72 -4.32 -1.03 5.14
C HIS A 72 -3.54 -2.21 4.55
N PHE A 73 -2.27 -2.38 4.91
CA PHE A 73 -1.41 -3.46 4.40
C PHE A 73 -1.20 -4.55 5.44
N GLN A 74 -1.71 -5.73 5.14
CA GLN A 74 -1.54 -6.93 5.96
C GLN A 74 -0.79 -7.99 5.16
N LEU A 75 0.26 -8.55 5.76
CA LEU A 75 0.99 -9.67 5.20
C LEU A 75 0.59 -10.95 5.94
N LEU A 76 0.13 -11.95 5.18
CA LEU A 76 -0.26 -13.25 5.69
C LEU A 76 0.72 -14.30 5.17
N VAL A 77 1.41 -15.00 6.06
CA VAL A 77 2.24 -16.15 5.72
C VAL A 77 1.59 -17.39 6.29
N ASN A 78 1.22 -18.35 5.44
CA ASN A 78 0.46 -19.53 5.84
C ASN A 78 -0.80 -19.17 6.63
N GLN A 79 -1.55 -18.18 6.14
CA GLN A 79 -2.78 -17.64 6.76
C GLN A 79 -2.59 -16.99 8.13
N LYS A 80 -1.35 -16.78 8.59
CA LYS A 80 -1.06 -16.09 9.84
C LYS A 80 -0.55 -14.68 9.56
N PRO A 81 -1.07 -13.65 10.26
CA PRO A 81 -0.56 -12.29 10.13
C PRO A 81 0.88 -12.25 10.63
N VAL A 82 1.76 -11.67 9.82
CA VAL A 82 3.16 -11.46 10.18
C VAL A 82 3.45 -9.97 10.28
N LYS A 83 4.31 -9.61 11.22
CA LYS A 83 4.83 -8.24 11.31
C LYS A 83 5.79 -8.01 10.15
N TRP A 84 5.70 -6.83 9.57
CA TRP A 84 6.60 -6.35 8.55
C TRP A 84 7.25 -5.05 9.02
N TYR A 85 8.35 -4.68 8.38
CA TYR A 85 9.08 -3.46 8.69
C TYR A 85 9.23 -2.65 7.40
N PHE A 86 8.95 -1.35 7.48
CA PHE A 86 9.18 -0.47 6.35
C PHE A 86 10.67 -0.12 6.26
N PHE A 87 11.33 -0.62 5.23
CA PHE A 87 12.72 -0.26 4.94
C PHE A 87 12.74 0.94 3.98
N SER A 88 12.79 2.15 4.54
CA SER A 88 12.76 3.39 3.73
C SER A 88 14.07 3.59 2.97
N GLY A 89 14.14 3.11 1.74
CA GLY A 89 15.12 3.58 0.76
C GLY A 89 14.63 4.89 0.12
N LYS A 90 14.79 6.04 0.80
CA LYS A 90 14.46 7.41 0.32
C LYS A 90 13.23 7.52 -0.60
N LEU A 91 12.12 8.05 -0.09
CA LEU A 91 11.01 8.55 -0.91
C LEU A 91 11.54 9.63 -1.88
N THR A 92 11.84 9.23 -3.10
CA THR A 92 12.35 10.13 -4.13
C THR A 92 11.15 10.83 -4.77
N LYS A 93 10.81 12.02 -4.26
CA LYS A 93 9.92 12.96 -4.97
C LYS A 93 10.59 13.36 -6.28
N LYS A 94 10.36 12.60 -7.35
CA LYS A 94 10.65 13.07 -8.70
C LYS A 94 9.41 13.83 -9.16
N CYS A 95 9.29 15.08 -8.74
CA CYS A 95 8.30 16.00 -9.32
C CYS A 95 8.63 16.11 -10.81
N LEU A 96 7.77 15.53 -11.65
CA LEU A 96 7.78 15.80 -13.09
C LEU A 96 7.43 17.29 -13.25
N LYS A 97 8.41 18.03 -13.75
CA LYS A 97 8.31 19.44 -14.13
C LYS A 97 7.58 19.57 -15.46
#